data_AF-A0A917AVP6-F1
#
_entry.id   AF-A0A917AVP6-F1
#
_cell.length_a   1.000
_cell.length_b   1.000
_cell.length_c   1.000
_cell.angle_alpha   90.00
_cell.angle_beta   90.00
_cell.angle_gamma   90.00
#
_symmetry.space_group_name_H-M   'P 1'
#
loop_
_entity.id
_entity.type
_entity.pdbx_description
1 polymer ?
#
loop_
_entity_poly.entity_id
_entity_poly.type
_entity_poly.pdbx_seq_one_letter_code
_entity_poly.pdbx_strand_id
1 'polypeptide(L)'
;MIRSERGFILPMTVISVTIFMLFVIHQANMYITEKRFYKESEEIVELDYLMQQAVSDAKQLLQVEQNSAKVEYTKEFQEGTAHIQAELIETSFRVRVECRTINERKYIVRYIYDPEADKITNWRE
;
A
#
# COMPACT_ATOMS: atom_id res chain seq x y z
N MET A 1 -68.76 16.79 -24.44
CA MET A 1 -67.44 17.08 -25.05
C MET A 1 -66.68 17.88 -23.98
N ILE A 2 -65.72 17.32 -23.25
CA ILE A 2 -64.35 17.00 -23.63
C ILE A 2 -63.83 15.93 -22.66
N ARG A 3 -63.17 14.89 -23.19
CA ARG A 3 -62.63 13.76 -22.42
C ARG A 3 -61.21 14.11 -21.98
N SER A 4 -60.99 14.26 -20.67
CA SER A 4 -59.70 14.58 -20.06
C SER A 4 -58.96 13.30 -19.68
N GLU A 5 -58.18 12.76 -20.61
CA GLU A 5 -57.29 11.62 -20.37
C GLU A 5 -55.91 11.99 -20.90
N ARG A 6 -55.04 12.62 -20.09
CA ARG A 6 -53.60 12.82 -20.40
C ARG A 6 -52.71 13.47 -19.31
N GLY A 7 -53.07 13.43 -18.03
CA GLY A 7 -52.31 14.17 -16.98
C GLY A 7 -51.39 13.34 -16.06
N PHE A 8 -51.69 12.06 -15.81
CA PHE A 8 -51.10 11.33 -14.68
C PHE A 8 -49.87 10.47 -15.04
N ILE A 9 -49.69 10.14 -16.32
CA ILE A 9 -48.60 9.27 -16.79
C ILE A 9 -47.25 10.02 -16.72
N LEU A 10 -47.22 11.30 -17.07
CA LEU A 10 -46.02 12.14 -17.05
C LEU A 10 -45.34 12.21 -15.66
N PRO A 11 -46.01 12.59 -14.56
CA PRO A 11 -45.37 12.62 -13.25
C PRO A 11 -44.95 11.23 -12.77
N MET A 12 -45.74 10.19 -13.04
CA MET A 12 -45.37 8.81 -12.66
C MET A 12 -44.13 8.31 -13.42
N THR A 13 -44.03 8.60 -14.73
CA THR A 13 -42.85 8.24 -15.53
C THR A 13 -41.62 8.98 -15.07
N VAL A 14 -41.73 10.29 -14.76
CA VAL A 14 -40.62 11.07 -14.23
C VAL A 14 -40.15 10.51 -12.90
N ILE A 15 -41.06 10.23 -11.95
CA ILE A 15 -40.70 9.61 -10.66
C ILE A 15 -40.01 8.27 -10.87
N SER A 16 -40.53 7.43 -11.75
CA SER A 16 -39.97 6.11 -12.04
C SER A 16 -38.55 6.24 -12.62
N VAL A 17 -38.38 7.09 -13.63
CA VAL A 17 -37.06 7.36 -14.26
C VAL A 17 -36.09 7.94 -13.25
N THR A 18 -36.52 8.86 -12.39
CA THR A 18 -35.68 9.42 -11.32
C THR A 18 -35.22 8.34 -10.34
N ILE A 19 -36.12 7.45 -9.90
CA ILE A 19 -35.76 6.34 -9.01
C ILE A 19 -34.76 5.40 -9.69
N PHE A 20 -34.99 5.05 -10.96
CA PHE A 20 -34.04 4.24 -11.73
C PHE A 20 -32.69 4.92 -11.90
N MET A 21 -32.65 6.23 -12.18
CA MET A 21 -31.39 6.98 -12.27
C MET A 21 -30.66 7.01 -10.93
N LEU A 22 -31.36 7.24 -9.82
CA LEU A 22 -30.76 7.21 -8.49
C LEU A 22 -30.18 5.85 -8.16
N PHE A 23 -30.89 4.78 -8.51
CA PHE A 23 -30.40 3.42 -8.35
C PHE A 23 -29.13 3.18 -9.19
N VAL A 24 -29.13 3.57 -10.46
CA VAL A 24 -27.95 3.45 -11.34
C VAL A 24 -26.76 4.25 -10.80
N ILE A 25 -26.98 5.48 -10.34
CA ILE A 25 -25.94 6.31 -9.73
C ILE A 25 -25.38 5.66 -8.46
N HIS A 26 -26.25 5.11 -7.61
CA HIS A 26 -25.83 4.42 -6.40
C HIS A 26 -24.96 3.20 -6.73
N GLN A 27 -25.40 2.36 -7.67
CA GLN A 27 -24.64 1.19 -8.11
C GLN A 27 -23.30 1.58 -8.75
N ALA A 28 -23.28 2.64 -9.56
CA ALA A 28 -22.04 3.15 -10.15
C ALA A 28 -21.06 3.64 -9.08
N ASN A 29 -21.54 4.37 -8.07
CA ASN A 29 -20.71 4.84 -6.97
C ASN A 29 -20.16 3.70 -6.11
N MET A 30 -20.98 2.67 -5.84
CA MET A 30 -20.53 1.47 -5.15
C MET A 30 -19.41 0.78 -5.93
N TYR A 31 -19.59 0.58 -7.24
CA TYR A 31 -18.59 -0.04 -8.10
C TYR A 31 -17.28 0.75 -8.16
N ILE A 32 -17.35 2.09 -8.28
CA ILE A 32 -16.14 2.94 -8.28
C ILE A 32 -15.42 2.85 -6.93
N THR A 33 -16.16 2.86 -5.83
CA THR A 33 -15.60 2.74 -4.48
C THR A 33 -14.89 1.41 -4.30
N GLU A 34 -15.54 0.31 -4.66
CA GLU A 34 -14.94 -1.03 -4.59
C GLU A 34 -13.68 -1.11 -5.45
N LYS A 35 -13.74 -0.66 -6.70
CA LYS A 35 -12.57 -0.65 -7.59
C LYS A 35 -11.40 0.13 -7.00
N ARG A 36 -11.66 1.27 -6.38
CA ARG A 36 -10.63 2.08 -5.71
C ARG A 36 -10.05 1.33 -4.50
N PHE A 37 -10.91 0.73 -3.69
CA PHE A 37 -10.49 -0.05 -2.52
C PHE A 37 -9.60 -1.24 -2.91
N TYR A 38 -9.95 -1.96 -3.98
CA TYR A 38 -9.12 -3.05 -4.49
C TYR A 38 -7.73 -2.57 -4.92
N LYS A 39 -7.68 -1.46 -5.68
CA LYS A 39 -6.40 -0.88 -6.10
C LYS A 39 -5.54 -0.43 -4.91
N GLU A 40 -6.16 0.22 -3.92
CA GLU A 40 -5.45 0.64 -2.71
C GLU A 40 -4.95 -0.58 -1.90
N SER A 41 -5.72 -1.66 -1.85
CA SER A 41 -5.34 -2.91 -1.18
C SER A 41 -4.18 -3.61 -1.89
N GLU A 42 -4.21 -3.66 -3.22
CA GLU A 42 -3.12 -4.22 -4.03
C GLU A 42 -1.81 -3.45 -3.80
N GLU A 43 -1.86 -2.12 -3.83
CA GLU A 43 -0.68 -1.28 -3.57
C GLU A 43 -0.13 -1.45 -2.14
N ILE A 44 -0.98 -1.74 -1.14
CA ILE A 44 -0.53 -2.04 0.23
C ILE A 44 0.18 -3.40 0.28
N VAL A 45 -0.40 -4.42 -0.37
CA VAL A 45 0.18 -5.76 -0.40
C VAL A 45 1.53 -5.77 -1.13
N GLU A 46 1.65 -5.05 -2.25
CA GLU A 46 2.92 -4.89 -2.96
C GLU A 46 3.99 -4.24 -2.08
N LEU A 47 3.60 -3.20 -1.32
CA LEU A 47 4.50 -2.50 -0.41
C LEU A 47 4.98 -3.40 0.74
N ASP A 48 4.08 -4.17 1.33
CA ASP A 48 4.39 -5.13 2.40
C ASP A 48 5.34 -6.22 1.89
N TYR A 49 5.08 -6.75 0.70
CA TYR A 49 5.93 -7.74 0.06
C TYR A 49 7.34 -7.19 -0.20
N LEU A 50 7.43 -5.98 -0.80
CA LEU A 50 8.69 -5.29 -1.03
C LEU A 50 9.46 -5.05 0.28
N MET A 51 8.77 -4.65 1.35
CA MET A 51 9.40 -4.43 2.66
C MET A 51 9.92 -5.73 3.27
N GLN A 52 9.13 -6.82 3.23
CA GLN A 52 9.58 -8.13 3.71
C GLN A 52 10.81 -8.63 2.97
N GLN A 53 10.83 -8.46 1.65
CA GLN A 53 11.97 -8.86 0.83
C GLN A 53 13.21 -7.99 1.14
N ALA A 54 13.04 -6.68 1.25
CA ALA A 54 14.11 -5.76 1.61
C ALA A 54 14.71 -6.03 2.99
N VAL A 55 13.86 -6.34 3.99
CA VAL A 55 14.31 -6.71 5.34
C VAL A 55 15.05 -8.05 5.32
N SER A 56 14.56 -9.04 4.58
CA SER A 56 15.23 -10.33 4.43
C SER A 56 16.63 -10.17 3.81
N ASP A 57 16.73 -9.38 2.75
CA ASP A 57 18.01 -9.09 2.09
C ASP A 57 18.95 -8.29 3.00
N ALA A 58 18.43 -7.32 3.75
CA ALA A 58 19.20 -6.55 4.73
C ALA A 58 19.80 -7.47 5.80
N LYS A 59 19.02 -8.43 6.32
CA LYS A 59 19.54 -9.41 7.29
C LYS A 59 20.68 -10.23 6.73
N GLN A 60 20.51 -10.79 5.52
CA GLN A 60 21.55 -11.60 4.87
C GLN A 60 22.84 -10.79 4.67
N LEU A 61 22.69 -9.53 4.22
CA LEU A 61 23.83 -8.66 3.99
C LEU A 61 24.55 -8.29 5.29
N LEU A 62 23.82 -7.99 6.36
CA LEU A 62 24.40 -7.68 7.68
C LEU A 62 25.02 -8.90 8.38
N GLN A 63 24.58 -10.11 8.06
CA GLN A 63 25.26 -11.34 8.50
C GLN A 63 26.63 -11.52 7.83
N VAL A 64 26.78 -11.07 6.58
CA VAL A 64 28.08 -11.12 5.86
C VAL A 64 28.98 -9.95 6.31
N GLU A 65 28.41 -8.77 6.51
CA GLU A 65 29.11 -7.52 6.82
C GLU A 65 29.18 -7.22 8.34
N GLN A 66 29.23 -8.24 9.20
CA GLN A 66 29.16 -8.08 10.66
C GLN A 66 30.20 -7.12 11.27
N ASN A 67 31.36 -6.93 10.60
CA ASN A 67 32.44 -6.07 11.08
C ASN A 67 32.41 -4.66 10.49
N SER A 68 31.47 -4.35 9.60
CA SER A 68 31.38 -3.06 8.93
C SER A 68 30.62 -2.06 9.81
N ALA A 69 31.30 -0.98 10.24
CA ALA A 69 30.71 0.03 11.12
C ALA A 69 29.49 0.73 10.49
N LYS A 70 29.47 0.86 9.16
CA LYS A 70 28.37 1.42 8.39
C LYS A 70 28.21 0.66 7.10
N VAL A 71 26.96 0.34 6.75
CA VAL A 71 26.60 -0.38 5.53
C VAL A 71 25.50 0.40 4.83
N GLU A 72 25.66 0.63 3.53
CA GLU A 72 24.67 1.33 2.71
C GLU A 72 24.54 0.60 1.38
N TYR A 73 23.32 0.19 1.06
CA TYR A 73 23.06 -0.64 -0.10
C TYR A 73 21.71 -0.28 -0.71
N THR A 74 21.64 -0.27 -2.04
CA THR A 74 20.38 -0.06 -2.78
C THR A 74 20.14 -1.27 -3.65
N LYS A 75 18.93 -1.82 -3.58
CA LYS A 75 18.51 -2.94 -4.41
C LYS A 75 17.25 -2.60 -5.17
N GLU A 76 17.25 -2.99 -6.44
CA GLU A 76 16.07 -2.93 -7.29
C GLU A 76 15.33 -4.27 -7.25
N PHE A 77 14.02 -4.17 -7.06
CA PHE A 77 13.05 -5.25 -7.08
C PHE A 77 12.08 -5.02 -8.23
N GLN A 78 11.22 -6.00 -8.54
CA GLN A 78 10.23 -5.82 -9.60
C GLN A 78 9.18 -4.77 -9.22
N GLU A 79 8.90 -4.64 -7.92
CA GLU A 79 7.86 -3.79 -7.33
C GLU A 79 8.36 -2.37 -7.00
N GLY A 80 9.68 -2.16 -7.02
CA GLY A 80 10.30 -0.88 -6.69
C GLY A 80 11.76 -0.98 -6.28
N THR A 81 12.24 0.02 -5.55
CA THR A 81 13.62 0.10 -5.06
C THR A 81 13.63 0.14 -3.54
N ALA A 82 14.54 -0.60 -2.90
CA ALA A 82 14.80 -0.47 -1.47
C ALA A 82 16.21 0.08 -1.23
N HIS A 83 16.28 1.07 -0.37
CA HIS A 83 17.52 1.67 0.11
C HIS A 83 17.71 1.31 1.58
N ILE A 84 18.80 0.61 1.88
CA ILE A 84 19.11 0.06 3.20
C ILE A 84 20.32 0.80 3.73
N GLN A 85 20.18 1.36 4.93
CA GLN A 85 21.25 2.00 5.68
C GLN A 85 21.35 1.32 7.05
N ALA A 86 22.52 0.83 7.42
CA ALA A 86 22.77 0.23 8.71
C ALA A 86 24.02 0.82 9.37
N GLU A 87 23.96 0.96 10.69
CA GLU A 87 25.04 1.45 11.54
C GLU A 87 25.22 0.47 12.69
N LEU A 88 26.46 0.04 12.95
CA LEU A 88 26.78 -0.84 14.06
C LEU A 88 26.79 -0.06 15.38
N ILE A 89 26.07 -0.57 16.37
CA ILE A 89 25.94 -0.02 17.72
C ILE A 89 26.25 -1.14 18.71
N GLU A 90 27.47 -1.10 19.27
CA GLU A 90 28.01 -2.13 20.17
C GLU A 90 28.08 -3.51 19.50
N THR A 91 27.00 -4.28 19.57
CA THR A 91 26.86 -5.63 18.99
C THR A 91 25.66 -5.76 18.04
N SER A 92 24.85 -4.71 17.90
CA SER A 92 23.61 -4.72 17.09
C SER A 92 23.65 -3.66 16.00
N PHE A 93 22.94 -3.87 14.91
CA PHE A 93 22.82 -2.91 13.82
C PHE A 93 21.54 -2.08 13.96
N ARG A 94 21.65 -0.76 13.95
CA ARG A 94 20.50 0.12 13.70
C ARG A 94 20.29 0.22 12.20
N VAL A 95 19.18 -0.33 11.73
CA VAL A 95 18.86 -0.41 10.31
C VAL A 95 17.71 0.55 9.99
N ARG A 96 17.85 1.25 8.87
CA ARG A 96 16.81 2.03 8.21
C ARG A 96 16.62 1.47 6.80
N VAL A 97 15.40 1.07 6.50
CA VAL A 97 15.00 0.60 5.17
C VAL A 97 14.00 1.59 4.60
N GLU A 98 14.34 2.20 3.47
CA GLU A 98 13.43 3.06 2.70
C GLU A 98 13.07 2.34 1.41
N CYS A 99 11.81 1.90 1.33
CA CYS A 99 11.24 1.31 0.12
C CYS A 99 10.51 2.40 -0.67
N ARG A 100 10.72 2.40 -1.99
CA ARG A 100 10.00 3.25 -2.94
C ARG A 100 9.40 2.37 -4.03
N THR A 101 8.08 2.35 -4.15
CA THR A 101 7.40 1.61 -5.22
C THR A 101 7.54 2.31 -6.56
N ILE A 102 7.19 1.62 -7.65
CA ILE A 102 7.11 2.22 -9.01
C ILE A 102 6.18 3.45 -9.02
N ASN A 103 5.11 3.43 -8.23
CA ASN A 103 4.16 4.54 -8.08
C ASN A 103 4.66 5.65 -7.15
N GLU A 104 5.96 5.70 -6.86
CA GLU A 104 6.66 6.67 -6.01
C GLU A 104 6.20 6.73 -4.54
N ARG A 105 5.37 5.79 -4.08
CA ARG A 105 5.04 5.71 -2.65
C ARG A 105 6.27 5.33 -1.87
N LYS A 106 6.49 6.03 -0.77
CA LYS A 106 7.61 5.81 0.14
C LYS A 106 7.12 5.17 1.42
N TYR A 107 7.88 4.19 1.89
CA TYR A 107 7.68 3.58 3.18
C TYR A 107 9.03 3.36 3.85
N ILE A 108 9.16 3.87 5.07
CA ILE A 108 10.43 3.91 5.77
C ILE A 108 10.25 3.18 7.08
N VAL A 109 11.08 2.17 7.32
CA VAL A 109 11.09 1.46 8.59
C VAL A 109 12.46 1.58 9.23
N ARG A 110 12.47 1.71 10.55
CA ARG A 110 13.67 1.68 11.38
C ARG A 110 13.54 0.55 12.38
N TYR A 111 14.59 -0.25 12.52
CA TYR A 111 14.64 -1.34 13.49
C TYR A 111 16.06 -1.57 13.96
N ILE A 112 16.21 -2.38 15.01
CA ILE A 112 17.49 -2.84 15.53
C ILE A 112 17.59 -4.34 15.21
N TYR A 113 18.66 -4.74 14.55
CA TYR A 113 18.97 -6.12 14.23
C TYR A 113 20.15 -6.62 15.06
N ASP A 114 19.92 -7.71 15.79
CA ASP A 114 20.95 -8.44 16.52
C ASP A 114 21.39 -9.65 15.66
N PRO A 115 22.62 -9.64 15.11
CA PRO A 115 23.13 -10.74 14.27
C PRO A 115 23.46 -12.01 15.07
N GLU A 116 23.73 -11.92 16.38
CA GLU A 116 24.01 -13.09 17.22
C GLU A 116 22.72 -13.82 17.60
N ALA A 117 21.68 -13.07 17.95
CA ALA A 117 20.39 -13.63 18.33
C ALA A 117 19.44 -13.86 17.13
N ASP A 118 19.82 -13.41 15.93
CA ASP A 118 19.00 -13.31 14.71
C ASP A 118 17.62 -12.68 14.96
N LYS A 119 17.58 -11.59 15.74
CA LYS A 119 16.34 -10.95 16.18
C LYS A 119 16.25 -9.50 15.71
N ILE A 120 15.04 -9.14 15.27
CA ILE A 120 14.66 -7.75 15.04
C ILE A 120 13.93 -7.24 16.27
N THR A 121 14.33 -6.08 16.77
CA THR A 121 13.68 -5.37 17.87
C THR A 121 13.43 -3.91 17.50
N ASN A 122 12.54 -3.25 18.25
CA ASN A 122 12.32 -1.81 18.13
C ASN A 122 11.87 -1.37 16.72
N TRP A 123 10.97 -2.14 16.11
CA TRP A 123 10.34 -1.83 14.83
C TRP A 123 9.55 -0.52 14.91
N ARG A 124 9.86 0.43 14.03
CA ARG A 124 9.17 1.72 13.91
C ARG A 124 8.98 2.10 12.45
N GLU A 125 7.77 2.48 12.12
CA GLU A 125 7.32 2.95 10.81
C GLU A 125 7.28 4.49 10.76
#